data_AF-A0A2A2LGR4-F1
#
_entry.id   AF-A0A2A2LGR4-F1
#
_cell.length_a   1.000
_cell.length_b   1.000
_cell.length_c   1.000
_cell.angle_alpha   90.00
_cell.angle_beta   90.00
_cell.angle_gamma   90.00
#
_symmetry.space_group_name_H-M   'P 1'
#
loop_
_entity.id
_entity.type
_entity.pdbx_description
1 polymer ?
#
loop_
_entity_poly.entity_id
_entity_poly.type
_entity_poly.pdbx_seq_one_letter_code
_entity_poly.pdbx_strand_id
1 'polypeptide(L)'
;MERALSATEGFFLVEVDNDVDFECCVQASRLRECTFVLPKGYINIWQADIPLCQRPSFVSFNVTTSFEHLTSQLHSTKGPLVLTCLDVLLALHPFSSICRLLHSLSGNRLVIACVGRNTGEQHMNGLRSIAQSRCTLHMQDGRCVAEHFFYKANGRMDSKTECLSLTDDGRLKCEKWQTWQAQSGKTEATADEKSDISKQLATHFDVGIQLKDAERVAKANLKLPYMREENQEGLVAMRESERKIRVGGQVIYTPDARDDLDASDPDDDLDI
;
A
#
# COMPACT_ATOMS: atom_id res chain seq x y z
N MET A 1 3.21 -2.11 14.39
CA MET A 1 2.25 -1.27 15.14
C MET A 1 2.87 -0.06 15.87
N GLU A 2 3.92 -0.19 16.70
CA GLU A 2 4.42 0.90 17.57
C GLU A 2 4.85 2.21 16.87
N ARG A 3 5.43 2.16 15.66
CA ARG A 3 5.81 3.37 14.91
C ARG A 3 4.68 4.00 14.09
N ALA A 4 3.65 3.23 13.75
CA ALA A 4 2.53 3.73 12.95
C ALA A 4 1.50 4.47 13.84
N LEU A 5 1.32 4.01 15.08
CA LEU A 5 0.43 4.63 16.06
C LEU A 5 1.14 5.65 16.97
N SER A 6 2.45 5.89 16.80
CA SER A 6 3.11 7.03 17.45
C SER A 6 2.78 8.36 16.77
N ALA A 7 2.05 8.34 15.66
CA ALA A 7 1.55 9.52 14.99
C ALA A 7 0.37 10.09 15.79
N THR A 8 0.52 11.31 16.28
CA THR A 8 -0.54 12.06 16.97
C THR A 8 -1.61 12.58 15.99
N GLU A 9 -1.25 12.64 14.70
CA GLU A 9 -2.06 13.21 13.62
C GLU A 9 -1.92 12.36 12.36
N GLY A 10 -2.97 12.34 11.53
CA GLY A 10 -2.92 11.70 10.22
C GLY A 10 -4.12 10.82 9.88
N PHE A 11 -4.22 10.44 8.60
CA PHE A 11 -5.25 9.57 8.05
C PHE A 11 -4.71 8.15 7.80
N PHE A 12 -5.27 7.19 8.53
CA PHE A 12 -4.96 5.77 8.47
C PHE A 12 -6.15 5.01 7.89
N LEU A 13 -5.93 4.33 6.77
CA LEU A 13 -6.95 3.53 6.10
C LEU A 13 -6.80 2.06 6.48
N VAL A 14 -7.89 1.44 6.93
CA VAL A 14 -7.98 0.01 7.21
C VAL A 14 -8.97 -0.61 6.23
N GLU A 15 -8.47 -1.50 5.38
CA GLU A 15 -9.27 -2.26 4.43
C GLU A 15 -9.57 -3.62 5.03
N VAL A 16 -10.85 -3.98 5.16
CA VAL A 16 -11.29 -5.22 5.81
C VAL A 16 -11.90 -6.15 4.77
N ASP A 17 -11.36 -7.36 4.68
CA ASP A 17 -11.93 -8.44 3.86
C ASP A 17 -13.13 -9.10 4.55
N ASN A 18 -14.05 -9.67 3.76
CA ASN A 18 -15.37 -10.16 4.20
C ASN A 18 -15.31 -11.28 5.25
N ASP A 19 -14.18 -11.98 5.35
CA ASP A 19 -14.01 -13.12 6.25
C ASP A 19 -13.41 -12.74 7.61
N VAL A 20 -13.15 -11.43 7.85
CA VAL A 20 -12.55 -10.94 9.10
C VAL A 20 -13.62 -10.23 9.93
N ASP A 21 -13.86 -10.72 11.15
CA ASP A 21 -14.72 -10.03 12.12
C ASP A 21 -14.11 -8.67 12.49
N PHE A 22 -14.91 -7.62 12.29
CA PHE A 22 -14.54 -6.20 12.44
C PHE A 22 -14.02 -5.83 13.84
N GLU A 23 -14.30 -6.67 14.85
CA GLU A 23 -13.76 -6.51 16.21
C GLU A 23 -12.23 -6.46 16.21
N CYS A 24 -11.56 -7.19 15.32
CA CYS A 24 -10.09 -7.18 15.20
C CYS A 24 -9.52 -5.80 14.80
N CYS A 25 -10.28 -5.00 14.04
CA CYS A 25 -9.82 -3.71 13.52
C CYS A 25 -9.61 -2.65 14.61
N VAL A 26 -10.40 -2.72 15.69
CA VAL A 26 -10.37 -1.71 16.76
C VAL A 26 -9.34 -2.02 17.83
N GLN A 27 -9.05 -3.31 18.05
CA GLN A 27 -8.06 -3.77 19.04
C GLN A 27 -6.62 -3.33 18.72
N ALA A 28 -6.37 -2.97 17.46
CA ALA A 28 -5.09 -2.51 16.95
C ALA A 28 -4.61 -1.19 17.58
N SER A 29 -5.49 -0.35 18.12
CA SER A 29 -5.14 1.06 18.27
C SER A 29 -4.52 1.43 19.64
N ARG A 30 -4.62 0.61 20.69
CA ARG A 30 -4.15 0.94 22.08
C ARG A 30 -4.49 2.37 22.54
N LEU A 31 -5.56 2.96 22.00
CA LEU A 31 -5.94 4.34 22.27
C LEU A 31 -6.66 4.42 23.61
N ARG A 32 -6.14 5.24 24.53
CA ARG A 32 -6.73 5.42 25.87
C ARG A 32 -8.09 6.12 25.83
N GLU A 33 -8.24 7.07 24.91
CA GLU A 33 -9.47 7.83 24.65
C GLU A 33 -9.65 7.92 23.13
N CYS A 34 -10.81 7.52 22.62
CA CYS A 34 -11.12 7.60 21.19
C CYS A 34 -12.62 7.77 20.96
N THR A 35 -12.95 8.47 19.87
CA THR A 35 -14.34 8.63 19.43
C THR A 35 -14.64 7.67 18.29
N PHE A 36 -15.62 6.80 18.48
CA PHE A 36 -16.13 5.90 17.44
C PHE A 36 -17.28 6.55 16.69
N VAL A 37 -17.25 6.47 15.36
CA VAL A 37 -18.33 6.92 14.50
C VAL A 37 -18.98 5.70 13.86
N LEU A 38 -20.27 5.52 14.15
CA LEU A 38 -21.03 4.32 13.81
C LEU A 38 -22.45 4.69 13.36
N PRO A 39 -23.11 3.89 12.50
CA PRO A 39 -24.53 4.05 12.27
C PRO A 39 -25.32 3.75 13.56
N LYS A 40 -26.43 4.47 13.79
CA LYS A 40 -27.18 4.43 15.06
C LYS A 40 -27.61 3.02 15.51
N GLY A 41 -27.83 2.09 14.58
CA GLY A 41 -28.20 0.70 14.88
C GLY A 41 -27.07 -0.16 15.45
N TYR A 42 -25.81 0.25 15.30
CA TYR A 42 -24.64 -0.54 15.70
C TYR A 42 -24.07 -0.16 17.06
N ILE A 43 -24.47 0.99 17.64
CA ILE A 43 -23.91 1.47 18.91
C ILE A 43 -24.11 0.46 20.05
N ASN A 44 -25.29 -0.15 20.12
CA ASN A 44 -25.66 -1.04 21.21
C ASN A 44 -24.80 -2.33 21.21
N ILE A 45 -24.35 -2.77 20.04
CA ILE A 45 -23.48 -3.93 19.88
C ILE A 45 -22.08 -3.58 20.38
N TRP A 46 -21.58 -2.40 20.01
CA TRP A 46 -20.24 -1.93 20.37
C TRP A 46 -20.12 -1.47 21.84
N GLN A 47 -21.21 -1.06 22.49
CA GLN A 47 -21.16 -0.65 23.90
C GLN A 47 -21.00 -1.83 24.87
N ALA A 48 -21.35 -3.05 24.48
CA ALA A 48 -21.26 -4.23 25.34
C ALA A 48 -19.84 -4.83 25.38
N ASP A 49 -19.09 -4.75 24.27
CA ASP A 49 -17.94 -5.63 24.01
C ASP A 49 -16.62 -4.91 23.69
N ILE A 50 -16.41 -3.65 24.11
CA ILE A 50 -15.10 -2.97 23.98
C ILE A 50 -14.34 -2.98 25.31
N PRO A 51 -13.55 -4.03 25.63
CA PRO A 51 -12.75 -4.09 26.85
C PRO A 51 -11.49 -3.21 26.83
N LEU A 52 -11.22 -2.45 25.75
CA LEU A 52 -9.87 -1.93 25.45
C LEU A 52 -9.72 -0.41 25.50
N CYS A 53 -10.81 0.36 25.38
CA CYS A 53 -10.76 1.81 25.52
C CYS A 53 -11.23 2.21 26.92
N GLN A 54 -10.43 3.00 27.64
CA GLN A 54 -10.79 3.42 29.00
C GLN A 54 -11.98 4.39 29.02
N ARG A 55 -12.11 5.21 27.96
CA ARG A 55 -13.21 6.17 27.78
C ARG A 55 -13.62 6.29 26.31
N PRO A 56 -14.44 5.37 25.79
CA PRO A 56 -14.98 5.50 24.45
C PRO A 56 -16.06 6.58 24.40
N SER A 57 -15.98 7.49 23.44
CA SER A 57 -17.09 8.35 23.03
C SER A 57 -17.68 7.85 21.72
N PHE A 58 -18.99 8.04 21.52
CA PHE A 58 -19.68 7.56 20.33
C PHE A 58 -20.39 8.71 19.63
N VAL A 59 -20.19 8.81 18.32
CA VAL A 59 -20.95 9.68 17.42
C VAL A 59 -21.76 8.78 16.50
N SER A 60 -23.07 8.96 16.54
CA SER A 60 -23.98 8.17 15.72
C SER A 60 -24.52 8.96 14.56
N PHE A 61 -24.61 8.33 13.40
CA PHE A 61 -25.32 8.90 12.26
C PHE A 61 -26.40 7.95 11.75
N ASN A 62 -27.36 8.49 11.01
CA ASN A 62 -28.38 7.74 10.31
C ASN A 62 -28.55 8.28 8.89
N VAL A 63 -29.35 7.59 8.07
CA VAL A 63 -29.62 7.99 6.67
C VAL A 63 -30.20 9.40 6.56
N THR A 64 -30.93 9.85 7.59
CA THR A 64 -31.54 11.19 7.63
C THR A 64 -30.60 12.28 8.17
N THR A 65 -29.39 11.93 8.63
CA THR A 65 -28.46 12.89 9.22
C THR A 65 -27.89 13.75 8.12
N SER A 66 -28.08 15.07 8.20
CA SER A 66 -27.43 16.00 7.26
C SER A 66 -25.91 15.88 7.37
N PHE A 67 -25.23 15.88 6.22
CA PHE A 67 -23.77 15.84 6.15
C PHE A 67 -23.11 16.99 6.91
N GLU A 68 -23.72 18.18 6.91
CA GLU A 68 -23.22 19.36 7.64
C GLU A 68 -23.30 19.15 9.15
N HIS A 69 -24.40 18.54 9.62
CA HIS A 69 -24.56 18.22 11.04
C HIS A 69 -23.53 17.19 11.49
N LEU A 70 -23.34 16.13 10.70
CA LEU A 70 -22.30 15.13 10.96
C LEU A 70 -20.92 15.78 10.99
N THR A 71 -20.60 16.61 10.00
CA THR A 71 -19.33 17.34 9.92
C THR A 71 -19.12 18.20 11.16
N SER A 72 -20.12 18.98 11.59
CA SER A 72 -20.03 19.81 12.81
C SER A 72 -19.80 18.98 14.07
N GLN A 73 -20.53 17.87 14.22
CA GLN A 73 -20.33 16.95 15.33
C GLN A 73 -18.90 16.39 15.36
N LEU A 74 -18.39 15.92 14.22
CA LEU A 74 -17.02 15.39 14.12
C LEU A 74 -15.97 16.47 14.39
N HIS A 75 -16.20 17.73 14.01
CA HIS A 75 -15.29 18.82 14.35
C HIS A 75 -15.32 19.18 15.84
N SER A 76 -16.46 19.02 16.52
CA SER A 76 -16.60 19.28 17.96
C SER A 76 -15.93 18.23 18.86
N THR A 77 -15.73 17.01 18.36
CA THR A 77 -15.09 15.94 19.13
C THR A 77 -13.60 16.19 19.29
N LYS A 78 -13.05 15.75 20.42
CA LYS A 78 -11.62 15.85 20.73
C LYS A 78 -10.98 14.47 20.69
N GLY A 79 -9.71 14.44 20.33
CA GLY A 79 -8.89 13.23 20.32
C GLY A 79 -9.02 12.41 19.02
N PRO A 80 -8.45 11.19 19.04
CA PRO A 80 -8.47 10.27 17.91
C PRO A 80 -9.88 9.89 17.48
N LEU A 81 -10.10 9.83 16.17
CA LEU A 81 -11.37 9.47 15.56
C LEU A 81 -11.26 8.12 14.85
N VAL A 82 -12.20 7.22 15.13
CA VAL A 82 -12.31 5.92 14.48
C VAL A 82 -13.62 5.86 13.71
N LEU A 83 -13.53 5.92 12.38
CA LEU A 83 -14.65 5.73 11.45
C LEU A 83 -14.74 4.24 11.12
N THR A 84 -15.72 3.55 11.68
CA THR A 84 -15.82 2.09 11.53
C THR A 84 -16.51 1.66 10.24
N CYS A 85 -17.42 2.46 9.70
CA CYS A 85 -18.23 2.13 8.53
C CYS A 85 -18.14 3.25 7.48
N LEU A 86 -16.94 3.48 6.94
CA LEU A 86 -16.74 4.54 5.94
C LEU A 86 -17.46 4.20 4.61
N ASP A 87 -17.63 2.93 4.29
CA ASP A 87 -18.43 2.42 3.17
C ASP A 87 -19.89 2.91 3.22
N VAL A 88 -20.51 2.88 4.41
CA VAL A 88 -21.88 3.41 4.60
C VAL A 88 -21.92 4.92 4.36
N LEU A 89 -20.91 5.66 4.82
CA LEU A 89 -20.83 7.10 4.60
C LEU A 89 -20.63 7.44 3.12
N LEU A 90 -19.85 6.63 2.39
CA LEU A 90 -19.65 6.75 0.94
C LEU A 90 -20.92 6.44 0.15
N ALA A 91 -21.80 5.57 0.67
CA ALA A 91 -23.09 5.30 0.08
C ALA A 91 -24.09 6.46 0.29
N LEU A 92 -23.97 7.20 1.38
CA LEU A 92 -24.89 8.29 1.75
C LEU A 92 -24.48 9.65 1.19
N HIS A 93 -23.19 9.87 0.94
CA HIS A 93 -22.65 11.19 0.59
C HIS A 93 -21.65 11.13 -0.57
N PRO A 94 -21.49 12.22 -1.34
CA PRO A 94 -20.52 12.26 -2.42
C PRO A 94 -19.09 12.02 -1.93
N PHE A 95 -18.33 11.24 -2.70
CA PHE A 95 -16.92 10.91 -2.42
C PHE A 95 -16.06 12.14 -2.14
N SER A 96 -16.21 13.20 -2.94
CA SER A 96 -15.46 14.44 -2.80
C SER A 96 -15.67 15.13 -1.45
N SER A 97 -16.91 15.13 -0.94
CA SER A 97 -17.25 15.69 0.36
C SER A 97 -16.60 14.90 1.49
N ILE A 98 -16.61 13.57 1.39
CA ILE A 98 -15.98 12.67 2.35
C ILE A 98 -14.46 12.87 2.37
N CYS A 99 -13.80 12.96 1.22
CA CYS A 99 -12.37 13.22 1.15
C CYS A 99 -11.99 14.57 1.78
N ARG A 100 -12.75 15.64 1.52
CA ARG A 100 -12.51 16.95 2.15
C ARG A 100 -12.67 16.87 3.67
N LEU A 101 -13.68 16.16 4.15
CA LEU A 101 -13.90 15.94 5.58
C LEU A 101 -12.72 15.18 6.19
N LEU A 102 -12.31 14.05 5.60
CA LEU A 102 -11.17 13.26 6.07
C LEU A 102 -9.90 14.09 6.11
N HIS A 103 -9.64 14.88 5.05
CA HIS A 103 -8.47 15.73 5.00
C HIS A 103 -8.49 16.80 6.09
N SER A 104 -9.62 17.51 6.26
CA SER A 104 -9.83 18.50 7.33
C SER A 104 -9.62 17.93 8.73
N LEU A 105 -10.12 16.72 8.98
CA LEU A 105 -9.98 16.06 10.27
C LEU A 105 -8.55 15.55 10.49
N SER A 106 -7.92 14.97 9.47
CA SER A 106 -6.59 14.36 9.57
C SER A 106 -5.46 15.36 9.84
N GLY A 107 -5.66 16.65 9.53
CA GLY A 107 -4.66 17.69 9.74
C GLY A 107 -4.48 18.10 11.21
N ASN A 108 -5.41 17.75 12.09
CA ASN A 108 -5.39 18.18 13.50
C ASN A 108 -5.47 17.00 14.50
N ARG A 109 -5.63 15.77 14.02
CA ARG A 109 -5.79 14.58 14.85
C ARG A 109 -5.61 13.29 14.05
N LEU A 110 -5.42 12.21 14.78
CA LEU A 110 -5.43 10.86 14.24
C LEU A 110 -6.85 10.47 13.80
N VAL A 111 -7.00 10.10 12.54
CA VAL A 111 -8.23 9.57 11.94
C VAL A 111 -7.95 8.18 11.39
N ILE A 112 -8.62 7.18 11.96
CA ILE A 112 -8.59 5.79 11.47
C ILE A 112 -9.92 5.54 10.77
N ALA A 113 -9.90 5.21 9.49
CA ALA A 113 -11.11 4.80 8.78
C ALA A 113 -11.03 3.36 8.30
N CYS A 114 -12.05 2.60 8.68
CA CYS A 114 -12.26 1.25 8.25
C CYS A 114 -13.24 1.23 7.08
N VAL A 115 -12.87 0.51 6.03
CA VAL A 115 -13.66 0.35 4.81
C VAL A 115 -13.80 -1.14 4.52
N GLY A 116 -15.04 -1.59 4.33
CA GLY A 116 -15.32 -2.93 3.84
C GLY A 116 -15.21 -3.05 2.31
N ARG A 117 -15.16 -4.28 1.80
CA ARG A 117 -15.01 -4.61 0.38
C ARG A 117 -16.12 -4.10 -0.56
N ASN A 118 -17.25 -3.64 -0.03
CA ASN A 118 -18.37 -3.16 -0.85
C ASN A 118 -18.11 -1.76 -1.47
N THR A 119 -16.96 -1.15 -1.19
CA THR A 119 -16.57 0.13 -1.77
C THR A 119 -15.99 -0.09 -3.17
N GLY A 120 -16.57 0.54 -4.19
CA GLY A 120 -16.10 0.41 -5.57
C GLY A 120 -14.63 0.84 -5.74
N GLU A 121 -13.92 0.21 -6.67
CA GLU A 121 -12.47 0.41 -6.85
C GLU A 121 -12.06 1.88 -7.05
N GLN A 122 -12.90 2.67 -7.71
CA GLN A 122 -12.64 4.10 -7.91
C GLN A 122 -12.53 4.85 -6.59
N HIS A 123 -13.49 4.63 -5.67
CA HIS A 123 -13.47 5.22 -4.34
C HIS A 123 -12.30 4.69 -3.52
N MET A 124 -12.03 3.37 -3.59
CA MET A 124 -10.88 2.78 -2.89
C MET A 124 -9.55 3.39 -3.33
N ASN A 125 -9.34 3.55 -4.64
CA ASN A 125 -8.12 4.16 -5.17
C ASN A 125 -7.97 5.62 -4.72
N GLY A 126 -9.06 6.37 -4.65
CA GLY A 126 -9.06 7.73 -4.10
C GLY A 126 -8.79 7.76 -2.59
N LEU A 127 -9.32 6.82 -1.80
CA LEU A 127 -9.01 6.73 -0.36
C LEU A 127 -7.55 6.34 -0.12
N ARG A 128 -7.04 5.42 -0.93
CA ARG A 128 -5.64 5.01 -0.89
C ARG A 128 -4.73 6.22 -1.15
N SER A 129 -5.02 7.05 -2.14
CA SER A 129 -4.16 8.20 -2.48
C SER A 129 -4.08 9.25 -1.37
N ILE A 130 -5.15 9.44 -0.59
CA ILE A 130 -5.16 10.39 0.55
C ILE A 130 -4.61 9.78 1.85
N ALA A 131 -4.56 8.46 1.97
CA ALA A 131 -4.09 7.76 3.17
C ALA A 131 -2.57 7.80 3.31
N GLN A 132 -2.10 8.20 4.50
CA GLN A 132 -0.68 8.29 4.83
C GLN A 132 -0.11 6.92 5.23
N SER A 133 -0.95 6.08 5.82
CA SER A 133 -0.65 4.68 6.06
C SER A 133 -1.89 3.83 5.80
N ARG A 134 -1.65 2.60 5.35
CA ARG A 134 -2.71 1.66 4.99
C ARG A 134 -2.49 0.34 5.71
N CYS A 135 -3.57 -0.33 6.03
CA CYS A 135 -3.57 -1.67 6.58
C CYS A 135 -4.62 -2.49 5.86
N THR A 136 -4.27 -3.63 5.30
CA THR A 136 -5.23 -4.59 4.77
C THR A 136 -5.36 -5.75 5.74
N LEU A 137 -6.58 -6.13 6.06
CA LEU A 137 -6.91 -7.25 6.93
C LEU A 137 -7.63 -8.30 6.10
N HIS A 138 -7.08 -9.51 6.06
CA HIS A 138 -7.65 -10.63 5.33
C HIS A 138 -7.43 -11.94 6.08
N MET A 139 -8.25 -12.95 5.78
CA MET A 139 -8.06 -14.30 6.29
C MET A 139 -7.15 -15.08 5.35
N GLN A 140 -6.11 -15.72 5.91
CA GLN A 140 -5.23 -16.64 5.19
C GLN A 140 -4.99 -17.88 6.06
N ASP A 141 -5.25 -19.07 5.52
CA ASP A 141 -5.06 -20.36 6.22
C ASP A 141 -5.77 -20.43 7.59
N GLY A 142 -6.97 -19.82 7.69
CA GLY A 142 -7.75 -19.77 8.93
C GLY A 142 -7.19 -18.82 10.00
N ARG A 143 -6.21 -17.98 9.65
CA ARG A 143 -5.64 -16.95 10.52
C ARG A 143 -5.89 -15.57 9.95
N CYS A 144 -6.12 -14.58 10.82
CA CYS A 144 -6.21 -13.18 10.41
C CYS A 144 -4.81 -12.64 10.14
N VAL A 145 -4.59 -12.09 8.95
CA VAL A 145 -3.33 -11.51 8.50
C VAL A 145 -3.53 -10.02 8.25
N ALA A 146 -2.62 -9.21 8.78
CA ALA A 146 -2.57 -7.78 8.60
C ALA A 146 -1.34 -7.40 7.76
N GLU A 147 -1.55 -6.79 6.60
CA GLU A 147 -0.47 -6.18 5.83
C GLU A 147 -0.50 -4.68 6.01
N HIS A 148 0.57 -4.16 6.61
CA HIS A 148 0.76 -2.74 6.82
C HIS A 148 1.60 -2.15 5.70
N PHE A 149 1.14 -1.05 5.12
CA PHE A 149 1.88 -0.28 4.14
C PHE A 149 2.23 1.09 4.74
N PHE A 150 3.50 1.43 4.68
CA PHE A 150 4.02 2.70 5.17
C PHE A 150 5.07 3.26 4.22
N TYR A 151 5.14 4.58 4.14
CA TYR A 151 6.12 5.27 3.32
C TYR A 151 7.35 5.61 4.17
N LYS A 152 8.54 5.31 3.65
CA LYS A 152 9.81 5.78 4.22
C LYS A 152 10.01 7.26 3.86
N ALA A 153 10.92 7.92 4.59
CA ALA A 153 11.28 9.32 4.33
C ALA A 153 11.78 9.57 2.89
N ASN A 154 12.27 8.53 2.20
CA ASN A 154 12.70 8.57 0.80
C ASN A 154 11.55 8.33 -0.21
N GLY A 155 10.28 8.34 0.23
CA GLY A 155 9.11 8.10 -0.61
C GLY A 155 8.89 6.64 -1.02
N ARG A 156 9.82 5.72 -0.71
CA ARG A 156 9.65 4.30 -1.01
C ARG A 156 8.63 3.68 -0.07
N MET A 157 7.63 3.01 -0.64
CA MET A 157 6.67 2.20 0.11
C MET A 157 7.35 0.93 0.61
N ASP A 158 7.16 0.63 1.89
CA ASP A 158 7.57 -0.61 2.53
C ASP A 158 6.33 -1.30 3.11
N SER A 159 6.37 -2.63 3.19
CA SER A 159 5.27 -3.43 3.70
C SER A 159 5.71 -4.33 4.84
N LYS A 160 4.81 -4.53 5.80
CA LYS A 160 5.02 -5.43 6.94
C LYS A 160 3.79 -6.28 7.15
N THR A 161 3.95 -7.59 7.09
CA THR A 161 2.87 -8.55 7.31
C THR A 161 2.97 -9.17 8.70
N GLU A 162 1.87 -9.12 9.44
CA GLU A 162 1.75 -9.67 10.80
C GLU A 162 0.51 -10.58 10.88
N CYS A 163 0.63 -11.70 11.60
CA CYS A 163 -0.51 -12.53 11.98
C CYS A 163 -1.17 -11.94 13.23
N LEU A 164 -2.48 -11.77 13.19
CA LEU A 164 -3.29 -11.37 14.33
C LEU A 164 -4.00 -12.59 14.90
N SER A 165 -3.87 -12.79 16.20
CA SER A 165 -4.62 -13.81 16.94
C SER A 165 -5.14 -13.22 18.23
N LEU A 166 -6.39 -13.53 18.58
CA LEU A 166 -6.96 -13.16 19.87
C LEU A 166 -6.56 -14.23 20.88
N THR A 167 -5.98 -13.81 22.00
CA THR A 167 -5.74 -14.72 23.14
C THR A 167 -7.00 -14.86 23.98
N ASP A 168 -7.10 -15.93 24.75
CA ASP A 168 -8.24 -16.22 25.64
C ASP A 168 -8.51 -15.09 26.66
N ASP A 169 -7.48 -14.29 26.97
CA ASP A 169 -7.57 -13.09 27.81
C ASP A 169 -8.15 -11.85 27.06
N GLY A 170 -8.64 -12.03 25.84
CA GLY A 170 -9.15 -10.95 24.98
C GLY A 170 -8.06 -9.99 24.48
N ARG A 171 -6.78 -10.36 24.57
CA ARG A 171 -5.66 -9.53 24.09
C ARG A 171 -5.25 -9.92 22.68
N LEU A 172 -4.99 -8.90 21.85
CA LEU A 172 -4.47 -9.09 20.50
C LEU A 172 -2.99 -9.47 20.55
N LYS A 173 -2.64 -10.63 20.00
CA LYS A 173 -1.27 -11.10 19.81
C LYS A 173 -0.89 -10.93 18.34
N CYS A 174 0.15 -10.13 18.12
CA CYS A 174 0.73 -9.88 16.80
C CYS A 174 2.02 -10.69 16.63
N GLU A 175 2.04 -11.63 15.70
CA GLU A 175 3.24 -12.40 15.35
C GLU A 175 3.73 -12.00 13.96
N LYS A 176 5.05 -12.02 13.72
CA LYS A 176 5.55 -11.81 12.36
C LYS A 176 5.04 -12.93 11.47
N TRP A 177 4.41 -12.58 10.35
CA TRP A 177 4.00 -13.59 9.38
C TRP A 177 5.24 -14.25 8.79
N GLN A 178 5.45 -15.52 9.11
CA GLN A 178 6.47 -16.36 8.47
C GLN A 178 5.73 -17.31 7.55
N THR A 179 5.94 -17.15 6.25
CA THR A 179 5.42 -18.09 5.26
C THR A 179 5.95 -19.48 5.60
N TRP A 180 5.06 -20.44 5.84
CA TRP A 180 5.40 -21.83 6.22
C TRP A 180 6.26 -22.58 5.18
N GLN A 181 6.55 -21.98 4.03
CA GLN A 181 7.46 -22.53 3.02
C GLN A 181 8.95 -22.50 3.42
N ALA A 182 9.32 -21.85 4.54
CA ALA A 182 10.72 -21.80 4.99
C ALA A 182 11.08 -22.78 6.14
N GLN A 183 10.14 -23.59 6.64
CA GLN A 183 10.38 -24.46 7.81
C GLN A 183 10.22 -25.96 7.58
N SER A 184 9.75 -26.42 6.42
CA SER A 184 9.82 -27.84 6.05
C SER A 184 11.09 -28.12 5.23
N GLY A 185 12.25 -27.98 5.87
CA GLY A 185 13.55 -28.15 5.21
C GLY A 185 14.74 -27.99 6.15
N LYS A 186 14.64 -28.47 7.39
CA LYS A 186 15.81 -28.71 8.25
C LYS A 186 15.72 -30.13 8.81
N THR A 187 15.80 -31.10 7.91
CA THR A 187 16.43 -32.37 8.25
C THR A 187 17.91 -32.19 7.99
N GLU A 188 18.71 -32.61 8.96
CA GLU A 188 20.15 -32.49 9.03
C GLU A 188 20.86 -32.88 7.72
N ALA A 189 21.61 -31.94 7.14
CA ALA A 189 22.69 -32.24 6.22
C ALA A 189 23.85 -31.30 6.50
N THR A 190 25.01 -31.93 6.57
CA THR A 190 26.33 -31.46 6.98
C THR A 190 26.78 -30.16 6.31
N ALA A 191 27.55 -29.39 7.07
CA ALA A 191 28.26 -28.21 6.62
C ALA A 191 29.35 -28.59 5.60
N ASP A 192 29.05 -28.38 4.32
CA ASP A 192 29.98 -28.00 3.26
C ASP A 192 29.13 -27.55 2.06
N GLU A 193 29.67 -26.68 1.20
CA GLU A 193 28.99 -26.01 0.06
C GLU A 193 28.22 -24.72 0.38
N LYS A 194 28.89 -23.82 1.10
CA LYS A 194 28.54 -22.39 1.16
C LYS A 194 29.47 -21.57 0.27
N SER A 195 29.51 -21.82 -1.04
CA SER A 195 30.37 -21.05 -1.98
C SER A 195 29.75 -20.58 -3.30
N ASP A 196 28.55 -21.00 -3.72
CA ASP A 196 28.12 -20.72 -5.11
C ASP A 196 26.78 -19.96 -5.30
N ILE A 197 26.16 -19.45 -4.24
CA ILE A 197 24.90 -18.68 -4.37
C ILE A 197 25.16 -17.18 -4.67
N SER A 198 26.38 -16.69 -4.50
CA SER A 198 26.74 -15.27 -4.71
C SER A 198 27.08 -14.89 -6.17
N LYS A 199 26.97 -15.81 -7.13
CA LYS A 199 27.30 -15.55 -8.56
C LYS A 199 26.10 -15.42 -9.51
N GLN A 200 24.86 -15.58 -9.05
CA GLN A 200 23.67 -15.46 -9.92
C GLN A 200 23.05 -14.05 -9.95
N LEU A 201 23.70 -13.05 -9.34
CA LEU A 201 23.29 -11.65 -9.47
C LEU A 201 24.07 -10.97 -10.60
N ALA A 202 23.91 -11.47 -11.82
CA ALA A 202 24.37 -10.76 -13.00
C ALA A 202 23.43 -11.02 -14.17
N THR A 203 22.77 -9.92 -14.58
CA THR A 203 22.21 -9.65 -15.91
C THR A 203 20.78 -10.14 -16.21
N HIS A 204 19.91 -9.12 -16.35
CA HIS A 204 18.74 -9.02 -17.22
C HIS A 204 17.54 -9.98 -16.98
N PHE A 205 16.54 -9.49 -16.25
CA PHE A 205 15.11 -9.85 -16.38
C PHE A 205 14.80 -11.35 -16.54
N ASP A 206 15.35 -12.20 -15.68
CA ASP A 206 14.94 -13.61 -15.59
C ASP A 206 14.02 -13.76 -14.38
N VAL A 207 12.73 -13.96 -14.63
CA VAL A 207 11.67 -14.08 -13.63
C VAL A 207 11.74 -15.46 -12.96
N GLY A 208 12.87 -15.81 -12.32
CA GLY A 208 12.99 -17.00 -11.47
C GLY A 208 12.53 -18.34 -12.06
N ILE A 209 12.50 -18.49 -13.39
CA ILE A 209 12.02 -19.71 -14.03
C ILE A 209 13.16 -20.74 -14.02
N GLN A 210 12.95 -21.88 -13.36
CA GLN A 210 13.87 -23.01 -13.42
C GLN A 210 13.75 -23.67 -14.81
N LEU A 211 14.54 -23.20 -15.78
CA LEU A 211 14.60 -23.78 -17.11
C LEU A 211 15.27 -25.15 -17.08
N LYS A 212 14.68 -26.11 -17.80
CA LYS A 212 15.32 -27.41 -18.05
C LYS A 212 16.53 -27.22 -18.97
N ASP A 213 17.47 -28.16 -18.97
CA ASP A 213 18.73 -28.01 -19.73
C ASP A 213 18.50 -27.78 -21.22
N ALA A 214 17.49 -28.42 -21.81
CA ALA A 214 17.09 -28.20 -23.20
C ALA A 214 16.61 -26.75 -23.47
N GLU A 215 15.88 -26.16 -22.54
CA GLU A 215 15.35 -24.80 -22.66
C GLU A 215 16.44 -23.75 -22.44
N ARG A 216 17.42 -24.04 -21.55
CA ARG A 216 18.60 -23.18 -21.36
C ARG A 216 19.44 -23.11 -22.64
N VAL A 217 19.62 -24.24 -23.32
CA VAL A 217 20.31 -24.30 -24.62
C VAL A 217 19.50 -23.58 -25.70
N ALA A 218 18.18 -23.74 -25.74
CA ALA A 218 17.32 -23.03 -26.68
C ALA A 218 17.36 -21.51 -26.47
N LYS A 219 17.32 -21.04 -25.21
CA LYS A 219 17.45 -19.62 -24.85
C LYS A 219 18.81 -19.05 -25.26
N ALA A 220 19.90 -19.79 -25.01
CA ALA A 220 21.25 -19.37 -25.41
C ALA A 220 21.40 -19.25 -26.94
N ASN A 221 20.69 -20.09 -27.70
CA ASN A 221 20.73 -20.07 -29.17
C ASN A 221 19.69 -19.15 -29.81
N LEU A 222 18.82 -18.50 -29.02
CA LEU A 222 17.79 -17.61 -29.52
C LEU A 222 18.40 -16.27 -29.95
N LYS A 223 18.79 -16.17 -31.22
CA LYS A 223 19.23 -14.90 -31.82
C LYS A 223 18.05 -14.00 -32.09
N LEU A 224 17.85 -13.02 -31.23
CA LEU A 224 16.80 -12.01 -31.41
C LEU A 224 17.14 -11.13 -32.62
N PRO A 225 16.14 -10.67 -33.40
CA PRO A 225 16.36 -9.90 -34.64
C PRO A 225 17.28 -8.67 -34.46
N TYR A 226 17.22 -8.00 -33.31
CA TYR A 226 18.02 -6.82 -32.99
C TYR A 226 19.47 -7.12 -32.57
N MET A 227 19.81 -8.40 -32.31
CA MET A 227 21.18 -8.85 -32.02
C MET A 227 21.96 -9.23 -33.29
N ARG A 228 21.36 -9.09 -34.48
CA ARG A 228 22.00 -9.49 -35.75
C ARG A 228 23.01 -8.46 -36.29
N GLU A 229 23.07 -7.26 -35.74
CA GLU A 229 23.87 -6.16 -36.30
C GLU A 229 24.83 -5.61 -35.24
N GLU A 230 25.98 -6.28 -35.06
CA GLU A 230 27.13 -5.72 -34.32
C GLU A 230 28.08 -4.92 -35.22
N ASN A 231 27.91 -4.98 -36.54
CA ASN A 231 28.77 -4.29 -37.50
C ASN A 231 28.11 -3.02 -38.04
N GLN A 232 28.86 -1.91 -37.91
CA GLN A 232 28.45 -0.54 -38.26
C GLN A 232 27.98 -0.37 -39.71
N GLU A 233 28.40 -1.24 -40.63
CA GLU A 233 28.01 -1.22 -42.05
C GLU A 233 26.55 -1.68 -42.29
N GLY A 234 25.99 -2.56 -41.45
CA GLY A 234 24.59 -3.00 -41.55
C GLY A 234 23.60 -1.93 -41.07
N LEU A 235 24.00 -1.17 -40.04
CA LEU A 235 23.20 -0.10 -39.45
C LEU A 235 23.05 1.13 -40.36
N VAL A 236 23.93 1.31 -41.36
CA VAL A 236 23.84 2.39 -42.35
C VAL A 236 22.75 2.11 -43.39
N ALA A 237 22.42 0.85 -43.66
CA ALA A 237 21.33 0.49 -44.58
C ALA A 237 19.93 0.71 -43.98
N MET A 238 19.80 0.82 -42.65
CA MET A 238 18.55 1.17 -41.95
C MET A 238 18.29 2.68 -41.82
N ARG A 239 19.07 3.53 -42.51
CA ARG A 239 19.00 5.00 -42.43
C ARG A 239 17.82 5.67 -43.14
N GLU A 240 16.72 4.97 -43.43
CA GLU A 240 15.57 5.61 -44.10
C GLU A 240 14.58 6.32 -43.16
N SER A 241 14.84 6.39 -41.84
CA SER A 241 14.08 7.31 -41.00
C SER A 241 14.86 7.86 -39.81
N GLU A 242 14.76 9.17 -39.64
CA GLU A 242 15.43 10.04 -38.66
C GLU A 242 15.10 9.70 -37.19
N ARG A 243 15.41 8.49 -36.68
CA ARG A 243 15.16 8.17 -35.28
C ARG A 243 16.24 7.30 -34.63
N LYS A 244 16.58 7.72 -33.39
CA LYS A 244 17.39 7.11 -32.32
C LYS A 244 17.89 5.69 -32.61
N ILE A 245 19.19 5.56 -32.83
CA ILE A 245 19.89 4.27 -32.98
C ILE A 245 20.21 3.73 -31.57
N ARG A 246 19.88 2.46 -31.33
CA ARG A 246 20.28 1.73 -30.11
C ARG A 246 21.40 0.78 -30.46
N VAL A 247 22.55 0.91 -29.78
CA VAL A 247 23.67 -0.01 -29.88
C VAL A 247 23.89 -0.62 -28.49
N GLY A 248 23.80 -1.95 -28.35
CA GLY A 248 24.13 -2.64 -27.10
C GLY A 248 23.33 -2.20 -25.86
N GLY A 249 22.10 -1.69 -26.03
CA GLY A 249 21.28 -1.16 -24.93
C GLY A 249 21.58 0.29 -24.55
N GLN A 250 22.60 0.91 -25.15
CA GLN A 250 22.90 2.32 -25.01
C GLN A 250 22.19 3.11 -26.11
N VAL A 251 21.42 4.12 -25.72
CA VAL A 251 20.78 5.05 -26.65
C VAL A 251 21.82 6.12 -26.98
N ILE A 252 22.34 6.10 -28.19
CA ILE A 252 23.25 7.14 -28.67
C ILE A 252 22.37 8.26 -29.22
N TYR A 253 22.32 9.37 -28.49
CA TYR A 253 21.70 10.59 -28.98
C TYR A 253 22.68 11.30 -29.91
N THR A 254 22.24 11.65 -31.11
CA THR A 254 22.97 12.55 -32.00
C THR A 254 22.12 13.80 -32.12
N PRO A 255 22.53 14.93 -31.51
CA PRO A 255 21.77 16.17 -31.60
C PRO A 255 21.64 16.56 -33.07
N ASP A 256 20.44 16.95 -33.49
CA ASP A 256 20.23 17.49 -34.82
C ASP A 256 20.54 19.00 -34.83
N ALA A 257 20.71 19.57 -36.02
CA ALA A 257 21.09 20.98 -36.17
C ALA A 257 20.01 21.99 -35.71
N ARG A 258 18.87 21.52 -35.18
CA ARG A 258 17.78 22.35 -34.67
C ARG A 258 17.66 22.31 -33.15
N ASP A 259 18.42 21.44 -32.48
CA ASP A 259 18.42 21.23 -31.03
C ASP A 259 19.20 22.33 -30.27
N ASP A 260 19.99 23.13 -30.99
CA ASP A 260 20.80 24.23 -30.42
C ASP A 260 20.07 25.59 -30.46
N LEU A 261 18.77 25.63 -30.81
CA LEU A 261 18.02 26.85 -31.14
C LEU A 261 16.86 27.19 -30.19
N ASP A 262 16.95 26.85 -28.90
CA ASP A 262 16.34 27.68 -27.85
C ASP A 262 17.31 27.92 -26.68
N ALA A 263 18.01 29.05 -26.73
CA ALA A 263 18.84 29.53 -25.62
C ALA A 263 18.00 30.06 -24.43
N SER A 264 16.75 29.62 -24.29
CA SER A 264 15.86 30.00 -23.20
C SER A 264 15.81 28.85 -22.22
N ASP A 265 16.80 28.80 -21.33
CA ASP A 265 16.68 27.98 -20.12
C ASP A 265 15.47 28.54 -19.33
N PRO A 266 14.40 27.75 -19.13
CA PRO A 266 13.21 28.21 -18.40
C PRO A 266 13.49 28.58 -16.94
N ASP A 267 14.72 28.37 -16.46
CA ASP A 267 15.20 28.73 -15.13
C ASP A 267 15.71 30.20 -15.02
N ASP A 268 15.95 30.91 -16.13
CA ASP A 268 16.54 32.28 -16.14
C ASP A 268 15.54 33.41 -15.83
N ASP A 269 14.23 33.14 -15.80
CA ASP A 269 13.18 34.13 -15.45
C ASP A 269 12.68 34.00 -13.99
N LEU A 270 13.31 33.12 -13.18
CA LEU A 270 12.94 32.88 -11.79
C LEU A 270 13.65 33.84 -10.82
N ASP A 271 13.35 35.13 -10.93
CA ASP A 271 13.58 36.06 -9.83
C ASP A 271 12.42 35.96 -8.81
N ILE A 272 12.65 35.19 -7.73
CA ILE A 272 11.85 35.18 -6.49
C ILE A 272 12.71 35.49 -5.27
#